data_AF-Q7S083-F1
#
_entry.id   AF-Q7S083-F1
#
_cell.length_a   1.000
_cell.length_b   1.000
_cell.length_c   1.000
_cell.angle_alpha   90.00
_cell.angle_beta   90.00
_cell.angle_gamma   90.00
#
_symmetry.space_group_name_H-M   'P 1'
#
loop_
_entity.id
_entity.type
_entity.pdbx_description
1 polymer ?
#
loop_
_entity_poly.entity_id
_entity_poly.type
_entity_poly.pdbx_seq_one_letter_code
_entity_poly.pdbx_strand_id
1 'polypeptide(L)'
;MASSQPLHGTASPSLVHDDNNPNSSTASPVLEGRDSPNLPLTMTASTVLMTLPRDATAALAEAGTFDQEKVVIRFKPVGSAPALRREQVKVLSTHSFETVVAYLRKTLKVQETDSVFLYVNSVFAPALDEVVGNLWRCFKDSTNQLNVSYSMTPSFG
;
A
#
# COMPACT_ATOMS: atom_id res chain seq x y z
N MET A 1 23.10 -58.02 12.41
CA MET A 1 24.02 -57.83 13.56
C MET A 1 25.44 -57.84 13.02
N ALA A 2 26.02 -56.67 12.75
CA ALA A 2 27.42 -56.51 12.38
C ALA A 2 27.93 -55.27 13.13
N SER A 3 29.05 -55.47 13.82
CA SER A 3 29.66 -54.56 14.78
C SER A 3 30.74 -53.69 14.14
N SER A 4 31.06 -52.62 14.87
CA SER A 4 32.39 -51.97 15.00
C SER A 4 32.57 -50.58 14.36
N GLN A 5 32.67 -49.61 15.28
CA GLN A 5 33.02 -48.17 15.20
C GLN A 5 34.57 -47.95 15.16
N PRO A 6 35.16 -46.75 15.50
CA PRO A 6 35.24 -45.47 14.76
C PRO A 6 36.66 -44.79 14.86
N LEU A 7 36.73 -43.45 14.72
CA LEU A 7 37.75 -42.45 15.21
C LEU A 7 38.97 -42.05 14.35
N HIS A 8 38.97 -40.78 13.88
CA HIS A 8 39.98 -39.68 14.03
C HIS A 8 39.69 -38.62 12.92
N GLY A 9 39.66 -37.30 13.09
CA GLY A 9 40.20 -36.42 14.13
C GLY A 9 41.20 -35.41 13.52
N THR A 10 40.80 -34.13 13.46
CA THR A 10 41.64 -32.89 13.51
C THR A 10 42.39 -32.41 12.26
N ALA A 11 42.08 -31.18 11.80
CA ALA A 11 43.00 -30.01 11.80
C ALA A 11 42.46 -28.84 10.93
N SER A 12 42.35 -27.65 11.51
CA SER A 12 42.19 -26.35 10.83
C SER A 12 43.51 -25.57 10.85
N PRO A 13 43.72 -24.63 9.90
CA PRO A 13 44.42 -23.38 10.21
C PRO A 13 43.68 -22.15 9.61
N SER A 14 43.38 -21.11 10.41
CA SER A 14 44.16 -19.88 10.62
C SER A 14 43.74 -18.71 9.70
N LEU A 15 42.93 -17.81 10.25
CA LEU A 15 42.66 -16.46 9.72
C LEU A 15 43.60 -15.48 10.41
N VAL A 16 44.36 -14.72 9.62
CA VAL A 16 45.23 -13.62 10.06
C VAL A 16 44.46 -12.30 10.01
N HIS A 17 44.67 -11.50 11.05
CA HIS A 17 44.11 -10.17 11.31
C HIS A 17 45.18 -9.13 10.96
N ASP A 18 44.82 -8.02 10.29
CA ASP A 18 45.65 -6.82 10.21
C ASP A 18 44.75 -5.58 10.42
N ASP A 19 45.24 -4.67 11.25
CA ASP A 19 44.54 -3.66 12.04
C ASP A 19 44.89 -2.27 11.49
N ASN A 20 43.90 -1.42 11.17
CA ASN A 20 44.09 0.03 11.26
C ASN A 20 42.76 0.85 11.32
N ASN A 21 42.56 1.44 12.50
CA ASN A 21 41.64 2.48 13.01
C ASN A 21 41.90 3.88 12.34
N PRO A 22 41.30 5.06 12.70
CA PRO A 22 40.10 5.43 13.50
C PRO A 22 39.15 6.47 12.85
N ASN A 23 37.86 6.47 13.22
CA ASN A 23 37.20 7.66 13.81
C ASN A 23 35.70 7.42 14.08
N SER A 24 35.40 7.41 15.37
CA SER A 24 34.12 7.57 16.03
C SER A 24 33.53 8.97 15.84
N SER A 25 32.19 9.07 15.90
CA SER A 25 31.34 10.16 16.44
C SER A 25 30.02 10.23 15.68
N THR A 26 28.92 9.70 16.22
CA THR A 26 27.94 10.42 17.06
C THR A 26 27.02 11.35 16.26
N ALA A 27 25.73 11.00 16.20
CA ALA A 27 24.56 11.85 16.44
C ALA A 27 23.39 11.55 15.48
N SER A 28 22.30 10.99 16.01
CA SER A 28 20.96 11.25 15.48
C SER A 28 20.56 12.68 15.86
N PRO A 29 19.96 13.44 14.95
CA PRO A 29 18.81 14.27 15.32
C PRO A 29 17.70 14.13 14.26
N VAL A 30 16.50 13.72 14.68
CA VAL A 30 15.36 14.57 15.04
C VAL A 30 14.53 14.95 13.82
N LEU A 31 13.27 14.53 13.86
CA LEU A 31 12.24 14.74 12.87
C LEU A 31 11.66 16.15 13.09
N GLU A 32 11.82 17.08 12.16
CA GLU A 32 11.21 18.40 12.27
C GLU A 32 10.84 18.95 10.88
N GLY A 33 9.54 19.27 10.70
CA GLY A 33 9.11 20.31 9.76
C GLY A 33 8.72 19.90 8.33
N ARG A 34 7.44 19.52 8.18
CA ARG A 34 6.46 19.87 7.12
C ARG A 34 6.93 20.45 5.76
N ASP A 35 6.29 19.91 4.72
CA ASP A 35 6.00 20.49 3.39
C ASP A 35 7.13 20.55 2.34
N SER A 36 7.42 19.39 1.72
CA SER A 36 7.75 19.23 0.28
C SER A 36 7.96 17.75 -0.08
N PRO A 37 7.43 17.22 -1.21
CA PRO A 37 7.83 15.92 -1.73
C PRO A 37 9.18 16.06 -2.44
N ASN A 38 10.20 16.48 -1.70
CA ASN A 38 11.59 16.32 -2.06
C ASN A 38 12.21 15.57 -0.88
N LEU A 39 11.91 14.27 -0.80
CA LEU A 39 12.67 13.37 0.06
C LEU A 39 14.15 13.64 -0.29
N PRO A 40 15.00 14.08 0.65
CA PRO A 40 16.41 14.27 0.35
C PRO A 40 16.93 12.91 -0.10
N LEU A 41 17.06 12.73 -1.41
CA LEU A 41 17.68 11.57 -1.99
C LEU A 41 19.13 11.68 -1.57
N THR A 42 19.46 11.07 -0.44
CA THR A 42 20.84 10.96 -0.01
C THR A 42 21.55 10.28 -1.15
N MET A 43 22.70 10.79 -1.56
CA MET A 43 23.46 10.17 -2.66
C MET A 43 23.71 8.68 -2.40
N THR A 44 23.80 8.29 -1.12
CA THR A 44 23.84 6.89 -0.68
C THR A 44 22.61 6.07 -1.10
N ALA A 45 21.40 6.62 -1.01
CA ALA A 45 20.18 5.94 -1.48
C ALA A 45 20.21 5.75 -3.00
N SER A 46 20.68 6.76 -3.75
CA SER A 46 20.88 6.62 -5.21
C SER A 46 21.90 5.53 -5.54
N THR A 47 23.00 5.41 -4.79
CA THR A 47 23.98 4.32 -4.99
C THR A 47 23.35 2.96 -4.72
N VAL A 48 22.57 2.82 -3.64
CA VAL A 48 21.86 1.56 -3.36
C VAL A 48 20.94 1.20 -4.53
N LEU A 49 20.13 2.15 -5.03
CA LEU A 49 19.23 1.92 -6.16
C LEU A 49 19.98 1.48 -7.43
N MET A 50 21.18 2.01 -7.68
CA MET A 50 22.03 1.64 -8.83
C MET A 50 22.71 0.28 -8.67
N THR A 51 22.91 -0.18 -7.44
CA THR A 51 23.55 -1.47 -7.13
C THR A 51 22.56 -2.60 -6.86
N LEU A 52 21.26 -2.33 -6.91
CA LEU A 52 20.23 -3.36 -6.74
C LEU A 52 20.38 -4.45 -7.81
N PRO A 53 20.22 -5.73 -7.43
CA PRO A 53 20.08 -6.80 -8.40
C PRO A 53 18.98 -6.48 -9.42
N ARG A 54 19.17 -6.87 -10.69
CA ARG A 54 18.21 -6.59 -11.78
C ARG A 54 16.77 -7.01 -11.44
N ASP A 55 16.63 -8.12 -10.71
CA ASP A 55 15.35 -8.65 -10.24
C ASP A 55 14.64 -7.67 -9.28
N ALA A 56 15.39 -7.08 -8.34
CA ALA A 56 14.85 -6.10 -7.41
C ALA A 56 14.45 -4.78 -8.11
N THR A 57 15.24 -4.34 -9.11
CA THR A 57 14.89 -3.18 -9.94
C THR A 57 13.64 -3.42 -10.77
N ALA A 58 13.48 -4.63 -11.34
CA ALA A 58 12.30 -5.01 -12.10
C ALA A 58 11.04 -5.07 -11.21
N ALA A 59 11.15 -5.72 -10.04
CA ALA A 59 10.06 -5.78 -9.06
C ALA A 59 9.63 -4.38 -8.59
N LEU A 60 10.58 -3.46 -8.38
CA LEU A 60 10.27 -2.07 -8.03
C LEU A 60 9.54 -1.32 -9.16
N ALA A 61 9.94 -1.55 -10.41
CA ALA A 61 9.26 -0.96 -11.57
C ALA A 61 7.81 -1.46 -11.73
N GLU A 62 7.57 -2.74 -11.42
CA GLU A 62 6.23 -3.35 -11.50
C GLU A 62 5.34 -3.00 -10.29
N ALA A 63 5.92 -2.73 -9.12
CA ALA A 63 5.18 -2.47 -7.88
C ALA A 63 4.19 -1.28 -7.98
N GLY A 64 4.50 -0.28 -8.81
CA GLY A 64 3.62 0.87 -9.07
C GLY A 64 2.56 0.63 -10.15
N THR A 65 2.55 -0.54 -10.78
CA THR A 65 1.66 -0.86 -11.89
C THR A 65 0.41 -1.61 -11.41
N PHE A 66 -0.68 -1.38 -12.13
CA PHE A 66 -1.95 -2.08 -11.91
C PHE A 66 -2.20 -3.06 -13.05
N ASP A 67 -2.50 -4.33 -12.72
CA ASP A 67 -2.83 -5.36 -13.72
C ASP A 67 -4.08 -4.99 -14.54
N GLN A 68 -4.95 -4.16 -13.96
CA GLN A 68 -6.17 -3.67 -14.60
C GLN A 68 -6.13 -2.15 -14.68
N GLU A 69 -6.36 -1.59 -15.87
CA GLU A 69 -6.50 -0.14 -16.06
C GLU A 69 -7.75 0.40 -15.35
N LYS A 70 -8.84 -0.37 -15.36
CA LYS A 70 -10.12 -0.03 -14.74
C LYS A 70 -10.58 -1.15 -13.82
N VAL A 71 -11.04 -0.76 -12.64
CA VAL A 71 -11.58 -1.67 -11.64
C VAL A 71 -13.07 -1.44 -11.43
N VAL A 72 -13.77 -2.49 -11.00
CA VAL A 72 -15.21 -2.43 -10.74
C VAL A 72 -15.44 -2.11 -9.27
N ILE A 73 -16.22 -1.06 -9.02
CA ILE A 73 -16.71 -0.69 -7.69
C ILE A 73 -18.20 -0.99 -7.63
N ARG A 74 -18.62 -1.69 -6.58
CA ARG A 74 -20.02 -1.95 -6.26
C ARG A 74 -20.46 -1.13 -5.06
N PHE A 75 -21.38 -0.22 -5.28
CA PHE A 75 -22.01 0.61 -4.26
C PHE A 75 -23.18 -0.10 -3.60
N LYS A 76 -23.22 -0.07 -2.27
CA LYS A 76 -24.33 -0.62 -1.48
C LYS A 76 -24.91 0.45 -0.54
N PRO A 77 -26.21 0.81 -0.64
CA PRO A 77 -26.83 1.71 0.32
C PRO A 77 -26.89 1.08 1.71
N VAL A 78 -26.67 1.89 2.74
CA VAL A 78 -26.82 1.53 4.15
C VAL A 78 -27.78 2.50 4.84
N GLY A 79 -28.70 1.96 5.64
CA GLY A 79 -29.69 2.74 6.37
C GLY A 79 -30.66 3.47 5.44
N SER A 80 -30.84 4.77 5.66
CA SER A 80 -31.76 5.61 4.89
C SER A 80 -31.17 6.19 3.61
N ALA A 81 -30.02 5.70 3.13
CA ALA A 81 -29.39 6.20 1.92
C ALA A 81 -30.21 5.83 0.66
N PRO A 82 -30.41 6.76 -0.29
CA PRO A 82 -31.14 6.47 -1.53
C PRO A 82 -30.42 5.43 -2.39
N ALA A 83 -31.17 4.50 -2.98
CA ALA A 83 -30.60 3.51 -3.89
C ALA A 83 -30.14 4.12 -5.22
N LEU A 84 -29.02 3.64 -5.75
CA LEU A 84 -28.49 4.05 -7.06
C LEU A 84 -29.15 3.26 -8.20
N ARG A 85 -29.34 3.91 -9.36
CA ARG A 85 -29.82 3.22 -10.57
C ARG A 85 -28.85 2.16 -11.09
N ARG A 86 -27.54 2.40 -10.93
CA ARG A 86 -26.48 1.45 -11.24
C ARG A 86 -25.62 1.29 -9.99
N GLU A 87 -25.68 0.11 -9.40
CA GLU A 87 -24.87 -0.22 -8.23
C GLU A 87 -23.40 -0.40 -8.59
N GLN A 88 -23.07 -0.67 -9.85
CA GLN A 88 -21.70 -0.93 -10.28
C GLN A 88 -21.20 0.14 -11.25
N VAL A 89 -19.95 0.56 -11.05
CA VAL A 89 -19.25 1.50 -11.93
C VAL A 89 -17.82 1.02 -12.19
N LYS A 90 -17.27 1.38 -13.34
CA LYS A 90 -15.84 1.19 -13.65
C LYS A 90 -15.09 2.49 -13.42
N VAL A 91 -14.01 2.44 -12.65
CA VAL A 91 -13.15 3.59 -12.31
C VAL A 91 -11.71 3.25 -12.70
N LEU A 92 -10.93 4.22 -13.17
CA LEU A 92 -9.50 3.98 -13.42
C LEU A 92 -8.79 3.65 -12.10
N SER A 93 -7.91 2.66 -12.14
CA SER A 93 -7.14 2.19 -10.97
C SER A 93 -6.23 3.27 -10.40
N THR A 94 -5.83 4.26 -11.22
CA THR A 94 -4.96 5.37 -10.82
C THR A 94 -5.69 6.52 -10.13
N HIS A 95 -7.03 6.54 -10.11
CA HIS A 95 -7.77 7.59 -9.42
C HIS A 95 -7.67 7.46 -7.90
N SER A 96 -7.79 8.59 -7.22
CA SER A 96 -7.97 8.67 -5.77
C SER A 96 -9.40 8.33 -5.35
N PHE A 97 -9.57 7.90 -4.11
CA PHE A 97 -10.87 7.58 -3.54
C PHE A 97 -11.80 8.80 -3.48
N GLU A 98 -11.26 10.02 -3.38
CA GLU A 98 -12.00 11.28 -3.51
C GLU A 98 -12.87 11.32 -4.78
N THR A 99 -12.35 10.81 -5.90
CA THR A 99 -13.10 10.76 -7.17
C THR A 99 -14.36 9.89 -7.04
N VAL A 100 -14.27 8.80 -6.28
CA VAL A 100 -15.39 7.88 -5.98
C VAL A 100 -16.43 8.59 -5.10
N VAL A 101 -15.98 9.33 -4.09
CA VAL A 101 -16.86 10.14 -3.23
C VAL A 101 -17.59 11.22 -4.06
N ALA A 102 -16.86 11.97 -4.89
CA ALA A 102 -17.43 13.00 -5.75
C ALA A 102 -18.46 12.43 -6.74
N TYR A 103 -18.16 11.28 -7.35
CA TYR A 103 -19.11 10.57 -8.22
C TYR A 103 -20.40 10.21 -7.47
N LEU A 104 -20.27 9.69 -6.25
CA LEU A 104 -21.41 9.28 -5.46
C LEU A 104 -22.27 10.48 -5.06
N ARG A 105 -21.66 11.57 -4.57
CA ARG A 105 -22.38 12.80 -4.20
C ARG A 105 -23.19 13.36 -5.37
N LYS A 106 -22.57 13.44 -6.56
CA LYS A 106 -23.23 13.89 -7.79
C LYS A 106 -24.41 12.98 -8.18
N THR A 107 -24.25 11.67 -8.03
CA THR A 107 -25.29 10.70 -8.42
C THR A 107 -26.47 10.70 -7.45
N LEU A 108 -26.22 10.89 -6.15
CA LEU A 108 -27.26 11.00 -5.13
C LEU A 108 -27.93 12.38 -5.09
N LYS A 109 -27.36 13.40 -5.77
CA LYS A 109 -27.83 14.79 -5.77
C LYS A 109 -27.92 15.39 -4.37
N VAL A 110 -26.99 15.01 -3.50
CA VAL A 110 -26.85 15.60 -2.16
C VAL A 110 -26.24 16.98 -2.25
N GLN A 111 -26.54 17.86 -1.29
CA GLN A 111 -25.95 19.19 -1.24
C GLN A 111 -24.49 19.12 -0.76
N GLU A 112 -23.72 20.19 -0.99
CA GLU A 112 -22.34 20.28 -0.50
C GLU A 112 -22.27 20.26 1.04
N THR A 113 -23.34 20.70 1.71
CA THR A 113 -23.51 20.66 3.16
C THR A 113 -23.85 19.27 3.70
N ASP A 114 -24.35 18.37 2.85
CA ASP A 114 -24.75 17.03 3.28
C ASP A 114 -23.53 16.12 3.40
N SER A 115 -23.48 15.39 4.51
CA SER A 115 -22.46 14.37 4.75
C SER A 115 -22.79 13.08 3.99
N VAL A 116 -21.76 12.48 3.40
CA VAL A 116 -21.83 11.14 2.81
C VAL A 116 -20.65 10.35 3.32
N PHE A 117 -20.92 9.21 3.95
CA PHE A 117 -19.92 8.32 4.50
C PHE A 117 -19.79 7.09 3.60
N LEU A 118 -18.56 6.72 3.25
CA LEU A 118 -18.28 5.56 2.41
C LEU A 118 -17.35 4.62 3.16
N TYR A 119 -17.65 3.32 3.10
CA TYR A 119 -16.91 2.27 3.77
C TYR A 119 -16.56 1.17 2.79
N VAL A 120 -15.28 0.79 2.74
CA VAL A 120 -14.83 -0.38 1.99
C VAL A 120 -15.24 -1.63 2.76
N ASN A 121 -15.91 -2.57 2.09
CA ASN A 121 -16.42 -3.83 2.65
C ASN A 121 -17.24 -3.66 3.95
N SER A 122 -17.80 -2.47 4.21
CA SER A 122 -18.49 -2.11 5.46
C SER A 122 -17.63 -2.22 6.73
N VAL A 123 -16.30 -2.10 6.62
CA VAL A 123 -15.37 -2.30 7.76
C VAL A 123 -14.52 -1.08 8.09
N PHE A 124 -14.14 -0.26 7.11
CA PHE A 124 -13.36 0.96 7.34
C PHE A 124 -13.65 2.01 6.27
N ALA A 125 -13.38 3.27 6.59
CA ALA A 125 -13.43 4.38 5.64
C ALA A 125 -12.00 4.70 5.16
N PRO A 126 -11.65 4.51 3.87
CA PRO A 126 -10.34 4.87 3.35
C PRO A 126 -10.14 6.38 3.34
N ALA A 127 -8.88 6.84 3.34
CA ALA A 127 -8.56 8.25 3.14
C ALA A 127 -8.91 8.70 1.71
N LEU A 128 -9.12 10.00 1.52
CA LEU A 128 -9.54 10.55 0.22
C LEU A 128 -8.44 10.44 -0.84
N ASP A 129 -7.17 10.43 -0.43
CA ASP A 129 -5.99 10.30 -1.28
C ASP A 129 -5.63 8.84 -1.63
N GLU A 130 -6.30 7.85 -1.01
CA GLU A 130 -6.06 6.44 -1.31
C GLU A 130 -6.31 6.11 -2.78
N VAL A 131 -5.39 5.37 -3.40
CA VAL A 131 -5.50 4.97 -4.80
C VAL A 131 -6.49 3.80 -4.94
N VAL A 132 -7.51 3.98 -5.77
CA VAL A 132 -8.59 3.00 -5.97
C VAL A 132 -8.07 1.63 -6.41
N GLY A 133 -7.02 1.60 -7.23
CA GLY A 133 -6.36 0.37 -7.66
C GLY A 133 -5.76 -0.44 -6.51
N ASN A 134 -5.17 0.24 -5.51
CA ASN A 134 -4.65 -0.42 -4.31
C ASN A 134 -5.80 -1.00 -3.48
N LEU A 135 -6.84 -0.20 -3.23
CA LEU A 135 -8.02 -0.64 -2.50
C LEU A 135 -8.68 -1.86 -3.17
N TRP A 136 -8.83 -1.83 -4.49
CA TRP A 136 -9.39 -2.96 -5.23
C TRP A 136 -8.48 -4.19 -5.19
N ARG A 137 -7.16 -4.04 -5.36
CA ARG A 137 -6.21 -5.17 -5.31
C ARG A 137 -6.23 -5.87 -3.95
N CYS A 138 -6.32 -5.09 -2.87
CA CYS A 138 -6.28 -5.60 -1.49
C CYS A 138 -7.65 -6.10 -0.98
N PHE A 139 -8.76 -5.47 -1.38
CA PHE A 139 -10.08 -5.65 -0.75
C PHE A 139 -11.20 -6.07 -1.69
N LYS A 140 -10.91 -6.41 -2.96
CA LYS A 140 -11.95 -6.97 -3.85
C LYS A 140 -12.51 -8.30 -3.33
N ASP A 141 -13.75 -8.56 -3.68
CA ASP A 141 -14.40 -9.85 -3.41
C ASP A 141 -14.03 -10.92 -4.45
N SER A 142 -14.59 -12.13 -4.28
CA SER A 142 -14.42 -13.25 -5.21
C SER A 142 -14.98 -12.99 -6.62
N THR A 143 -15.80 -11.96 -6.78
CA THR A 143 -16.35 -11.53 -8.08
C THR A 143 -15.53 -10.39 -8.72
N ASN A 144 -14.35 -10.09 -8.18
CA ASN A 144 -13.46 -9.02 -8.65
C ASN A 144 -14.07 -7.62 -8.56
N GLN A 145 -14.87 -7.36 -7.52
CA GLN A 145 -15.48 -6.06 -7.25
C GLN A 145 -15.02 -5.51 -5.91
N LEU A 146 -14.75 -4.20 -5.84
CA LEU A 146 -14.56 -3.49 -4.58
C LEU A 146 -15.92 -3.07 -4.04
N ASN A 147 -16.35 -3.65 -2.91
CA ASN A 147 -17.63 -3.28 -2.29
C ASN A 147 -17.47 -2.00 -1.47
N VAL A 148 -18.29 -0.99 -1.78
CA VAL A 148 -18.31 0.30 -1.12
C VAL A 148 -19.71 0.57 -0.59
N SER A 149 -19.87 0.43 0.72
CA SER A 149 -21.11 0.74 1.42
C SER A 149 -21.19 2.24 1.66
N TYR A 150 -22.35 2.86 1.45
CA TYR A 150 -22.54 4.30 1.67
C TYR A 150 -23.76 4.62 2.53
N SER A 151 -23.64 5.67 3.34
CA SER A 151 -24.69 6.15 4.23
C SER A 151 -24.71 7.67 4.35
N MET A 152 -25.88 8.24 4.65
CA MET A 152 -26.06 9.68 4.90
C MET A 152 -25.72 10.06 6.35
N THR A 153 -25.80 9.09 7.26
CA THR A 153 -25.42 9.22 8.67
C THR A 153 -24.24 8.29 8.94
N PRO A 154 -23.32 8.66 9.84
CA PRO A 154 -22.23 7.76 10.22
C PRO A 154 -22.84 6.46 10.74
N SER A 155 -22.39 5.32 10.20
CA SER A 155 -22.97 3.99 10.51
C SER A 155 -22.15 3.22 11.53
N PHE A 156 -20.94 3.69 11.82
CA PHE A 156 -20.07 3.20 12.87
C PHE A 156 -19.63 4.41 13.69
N GLY A 157 -19.91 4.38 14.99
CA GLY A 157 -19.68 5.44 15.96
C GLY A 157 -20.02 4.94 17.35
#